data_AF-A0A523CXA6-F1
#
_entry.id   AF-A0A523CXA6-F1
#
_cell.length_a   1.000
_cell.length_b   1.000
_cell.length_c   1.000
_cell.angle_alpha   90.00
_cell.angle_beta   90.00
_cell.angle_gamma   90.00
#
_symmetry.space_group_name_H-M   'P 1'
#
loop_
_entity.id
_entity.type
_entity.pdbx_description
1 polymer ?
#
loop_
_entity_poly.entity_id
_entity_poly.type
_entity_poly.pdbx_seq_one_letter_code
_entity_poly.pdbx_strand_id
1 'polypeptide(L)'
;MILWTLERWLGEELMLEAMSTYFQRYQFKHPTTRDFIETINEVAQQDLGWFFEQTFFSSELVDYGIESATSVKIPDPKGVFDEDQQESAGSKEEEGEAEERYLTEVVVKRFEGARFPVEVLMVFEDGEEIRRQWDGQDRWRRYRVEKPVRLKYAVVDPERKLLLDIDPTNNSRYAKEEEGFSLATRKWASKWLFWLQNLLEMFAFIA
;
A
#
# COMPACT_ATOMS: atom_id res chain seq x y z
N MET A 1 14.07 2.16 -18.40
CA MET A 1 13.33 1.74 -17.19
C MET A 1 14.14 0.78 -16.31
N ILE A 2 14.67 -0.34 -16.84
CA ILE A 2 15.44 -1.32 -16.03
C ILE A 2 16.66 -0.70 -15.34
N LEU A 3 17.56 -0.08 -16.10
CA LEU A 3 18.78 0.53 -15.53
C LEU A 3 18.49 1.64 -14.52
N TRP A 4 17.39 2.37 -14.69
CA TRP A 4 16.98 3.43 -13.76
C TRP A 4 16.42 2.85 -12.46
N THR A 5 15.72 1.71 -12.55
CA THR A 5 15.26 0.96 -11.37
C THR A 5 16.46 0.42 -10.60
N LEU A 6 17.46 -0.10 -11.33
CA LEU A 6 18.72 -0.57 -10.75
C LEU A 6 19.49 0.56 -10.07
N GLU A 7 19.59 1.73 -10.72
CA GLU A 7 20.20 2.92 -10.15
C GLU A 7 19.50 3.38 -8.86
N ARG A 8 18.16 3.38 -8.82
CA ARG A 8 17.43 3.69 -7.57
C ARG A 8 17.61 2.65 -6.48
N TRP A 9 17.93 1.42 -6.84
CA TRP A 9 18.21 0.34 -5.91
C TRP A 9 19.62 0.43 -5.32
N LEU A 10 20.62 0.67 -6.16
CA LEU A 10 22.03 0.74 -5.77
C LEU A 10 22.45 2.13 -5.26
N GLY A 11 21.76 3.18 -5.69
CA GLY A 11 22.20 4.56 -5.55
C GLY A 11 23.00 5.03 -6.76
N GLU A 12 22.97 6.35 -6.99
CA GLU A 12 23.61 7.02 -8.12
C GLU A 12 25.14 6.82 -8.10
N GLU A 13 25.78 6.96 -6.94
CA GLU A 13 27.24 6.86 -6.80
C GLU A 13 27.77 5.47 -7.22
N LEU A 14 27.17 4.40 -6.67
CA LEU A 14 27.54 3.01 -7.02
C LEU A 14 27.24 2.71 -8.49
N MET A 15 26.13 3.21 -9.03
CA MET A 15 25.79 3.02 -10.44
C MET A 15 26.80 3.72 -11.36
N LEU A 16 27.20 4.95 -11.03
CA LEU A 16 28.22 5.70 -11.78
C LEU A 16 29.58 4.99 -11.74
N GLU A 17 29.98 4.50 -10.57
CA GLU A 17 31.21 3.72 -10.41
C GLU A 17 31.18 2.43 -11.25
N ALA A 18 30.07 1.70 -11.22
CA ALA A 18 29.89 0.48 -12.01
C ALA A 18 29.96 0.75 -13.53
N MET A 19 29.28 1.81 -13.99
CA MET A 19 29.30 2.23 -15.39
C MET A 19 30.69 2.70 -15.85
N SER A 20 31.39 3.47 -15.02
CA SER A 20 32.76 3.91 -15.27
C SER A 20 33.72 2.73 -15.37
N THR A 21 33.62 1.79 -14.43
CA THR A 21 34.44 0.57 -14.39
C THR A 21 34.20 -0.31 -15.61
N TYR A 22 32.94 -0.52 -15.97
CA TYR A 22 32.56 -1.27 -17.16
C TYR A 22 33.12 -0.63 -18.44
N PHE A 23 32.93 0.70 -18.60
CA PHE A 23 33.47 1.43 -19.74
C PHE A 23 34.99 1.31 -19.83
N GLN A 24 35.71 1.52 -18.74
CA GLN A 24 37.17 1.46 -18.73
C GLN A 24 37.71 0.07 -19.10
N ARG A 25 37.04 -1.01 -18.67
CA ARG A 25 37.46 -2.39 -18.94
C ARG A 25 37.20 -2.84 -20.37
N TYR A 26 36.07 -2.40 -20.93
CA TYR A 26 35.54 -2.89 -22.20
C TYR A 26 35.56 -1.86 -23.33
N GLN A 27 36.19 -0.69 -23.11
CA GLN A 27 36.48 0.26 -24.19
C GLN A 27 37.18 -0.45 -25.36
N PHE A 28 36.65 -0.25 -26.57
CA PHE A 28 37.13 -0.88 -27.81
C PHE A 28 37.05 -2.42 -27.86
N LYS A 29 36.21 -3.05 -27.02
CA LYS A 29 35.92 -4.50 -27.05
C LYS A 29 34.45 -4.78 -27.39
N HIS A 30 34.09 -6.06 -27.46
CA HIS A 30 32.72 -6.55 -27.66
C HIS A 30 32.21 -7.31 -26.42
N PRO A 31 31.88 -6.60 -25.33
CA PRO A 31 31.35 -7.22 -24.12
C PRO A 31 29.97 -7.82 -24.35
N THR A 32 29.66 -8.83 -23.55
CA THR A 32 28.34 -9.47 -23.47
C THR A 32 27.52 -8.90 -22.32
N THR A 33 26.22 -9.23 -22.26
CA THR A 33 25.37 -8.88 -21.10
C THR A 33 25.93 -9.45 -19.79
N ARG A 34 26.58 -10.61 -19.84
CA ARG A 34 27.17 -11.25 -18.66
C ARG A 34 28.34 -10.42 -18.11
N ASP A 35 29.20 -9.89 -18.97
CA ASP A 35 30.30 -9.00 -18.57
C ASP A 35 29.79 -7.76 -17.82
N PHE A 36 28.65 -7.21 -18.27
CA PHE A 36 27.99 -6.08 -17.62
C PHE A 36 27.47 -6.44 -16.22
N ILE A 37 26.73 -7.55 -16.10
CA ILE A 37 26.19 -8.02 -14.82
C ILE A 37 27.32 -8.35 -13.84
N GLU A 38 28.38 -9.02 -14.29
CA GLU A 38 29.54 -9.35 -13.46
C GLU A 38 30.26 -8.08 -12.97
N THR A 39 30.41 -7.07 -13.84
CA THR A 39 31.01 -5.78 -13.43
C THR A 39 30.17 -5.06 -12.38
N ILE A 40 28.85 -5.05 -12.51
CA ILE A 40 27.97 -4.42 -11.52
C ILE A 40 28.02 -5.20 -10.20
N ASN A 41 27.91 -6.52 -10.23
CA ASN A 41 27.96 -7.35 -9.01
C ASN A 41 29.29 -7.16 -8.26
N GLU A 42 30.41 -7.03 -8.99
CA GLU A 42 31.73 -6.77 -8.41
C GLU A 42 31.78 -5.41 -7.70
N VAL A 43 31.36 -4.33 -8.38
CA VAL A 43 31.39 -2.98 -7.82
C VAL A 43 30.40 -2.84 -6.67
N ALA A 44 29.19 -3.39 -6.82
CA ALA A 44 28.15 -3.34 -5.80
C ALA A 44 28.39 -4.32 -4.64
N GLN A 45 29.39 -5.20 -4.74
CA GLN A 45 29.72 -6.26 -3.77
C GLN A 45 28.51 -7.11 -3.34
N GLN A 46 27.55 -7.31 -4.24
CA GLN A 46 26.32 -8.05 -3.97
C GLN A 46 25.89 -8.81 -5.22
N ASP A 47 25.17 -9.92 -5.03
CA ASP A 47 24.64 -10.70 -6.13
C ASP A 47 23.28 -10.15 -6.60
N LEU A 48 23.27 -9.49 -7.75
CA LEU A 48 22.07 -8.95 -8.40
C LEU A 48 21.53 -9.90 -9.48
N GLY A 49 21.97 -11.16 -9.52
CA GLY A 49 21.46 -12.16 -10.46
C GLY A 49 19.93 -12.25 -10.42
N TRP A 50 19.35 -12.26 -9.22
CA TRP A 50 17.89 -12.28 -9.02
C TRP A 50 17.18 -11.10 -9.71
N PHE A 51 17.77 -9.89 -9.71
CA PHE A 51 17.19 -8.71 -10.34
C PHE A 51 17.14 -8.89 -11.86
N PHE A 52 18.28 -9.24 -12.47
CA PHE A 52 18.37 -9.41 -13.91
C PHE A 52 17.53 -10.60 -14.40
N GLU A 53 17.43 -11.66 -13.62
CA GLU A 53 16.53 -12.78 -13.89
C GLU A 53 15.07 -12.33 -13.95
N GLN A 54 14.61 -11.50 -12.99
CA GLN A 54 13.23 -11.01 -12.96
C GLN A 54 12.95 -9.91 -13.99
N THR A 55 13.93 -9.07 -14.37
CA THR A 55 13.69 -7.92 -15.27
C THR A 55 14.11 -8.14 -16.71
N PHE A 56 15.29 -8.71 -16.95
CA PHE A 56 15.93 -8.70 -18.28
C PHE A 56 15.78 -10.05 -18.96
N PHE A 57 15.88 -11.14 -18.20
CA PHE A 57 15.76 -12.50 -18.73
C PHE A 57 14.34 -13.08 -18.64
N SER A 58 13.44 -12.43 -17.90
CA SER A 58 12.05 -12.84 -17.76
C SER A 58 11.11 -11.93 -18.56
N SER A 59 9.96 -12.49 -18.94
CA SER A 59 8.84 -11.76 -19.56
C SER A 59 7.75 -11.36 -18.54
N GLU A 60 7.97 -11.65 -17.25
CA GLU A 60 7.04 -11.29 -16.20
C GLU A 60 6.98 -9.77 -16.03
N LEU A 61 5.77 -9.26 -15.77
CA LEU A 61 5.55 -7.84 -15.52
C LEU A 61 5.72 -7.53 -14.02
N VAL A 62 6.04 -6.27 -13.73
CA VAL A 62 6.12 -5.72 -12.38
C VAL A 62 4.85 -4.92 -12.13
N ASP A 63 4.06 -5.30 -11.12
CA ASP A 63 2.87 -4.56 -10.69
C ASP A 63 2.63 -4.83 -9.20
N TYR A 64 2.84 -3.81 -8.38
CA TYR A 64 2.65 -3.81 -6.94
C TYR A 64 1.67 -2.71 -6.53
N GLY A 65 0.61 -3.08 -5.83
CA GLY A 65 -0.40 -2.12 -5.41
C GLY A 65 -1.05 -2.42 -4.07
N ILE A 66 -1.89 -1.47 -3.63
CA ILE A 66 -2.72 -1.61 -2.43
C ILE A 66 -4.11 -2.13 -2.84
N GLU A 67 -4.40 -3.39 -2.52
CA GLU A 67 -5.69 -4.02 -2.81
C GLU A 67 -6.80 -3.48 -1.89
N SER A 68 -6.52 -3.38 -0.59
CA SER A 68 -7.44 -2.81 0.39
C SER A 68 -6.71 -2.02 1.48
N ALA A 69 -7.38 -0.97 1.97
CA ALA A 69 -6.97 -0.17 3.11
C ALA A 69 -8.24 0.21 3.87
N THR A 70 -8.41 -0.33 5.07
CA THR A 70 -9.58 -0.14 5.93
C THR A 70 -9.14 0.22 7.33
N SER A 71 -9.95 1.04 8.01
CA SER A 71 -9.74 1.44 9.39
C SER A 71 -11.08 1.44 10.09
N VAL A 72 -11.32 0.44 10.93
CA VAL A 72 -12.63 0.21 11.57
C VAL A 72 -12.50 0.53 13.06
N LYS A 73 -13.44 1.30 13.62
CA LYS A 73 -13.49 1.56 15.06
C LYS A 73 -13.78 0.26 15.79
N ILE A 74 -12.92 -0.12 16.73
CA ILE A 74 -13.13 -1.26 17.61
C ILE A 74 -14.17 -0.81 18.63
N PRO A 75 -15.37 -1.44 18.66
CA PRO A 75 -16.35 -1.12 19.69
C PRO A 75 -15.81 -1.53 21.06
N ASP A 76 -16.10 -0.72 22.08
CA ASP A 76 -15.72 -1.06 23.44
C ASP A 76 -16.28 -2.42 23.84
N PRO A 77 -15.50 -3.24 24.56
CA PRO A 77 -15.97 -4.53 25.02
C PRO A 77 -17.13 -4.33 26.00
N LYS A 78 -18.37 -4.39 25.48
CA LYS A 78 -19.56 -4.50 26.32
C LYS A 78 -19.56 -5.89 26.92
N GLY A 79 -19.12 -5.99 28.18
CA GLY A 79 -19.30 -7.20 28.98
C GLY A 79 -20.79 -7.53 29.05
N VAL A 80 -21.19 -8.66 28.46
CA VAL A 80 -22.50 -9.25 28.67
C VAL A 80 -22.29 -10.36 29.70
N PHE A 81 -22.59 -10.06 30.96
CA PHE A 81 -22.68 -11.05 32.02
C PHE A 81 -24.16 -11.30 32.33
N ASP A 82 -24.62 -12.52 32.10
CA ASP A 82 -25.87 -13.12 32.60
C ASP A 82 -25.56 -14.63 32.75
N GLU A 83 -25.92 -15.37 33.79
CA GLU A 83 -26.64 -15.10 35.04
C GLU A 83 -26.30 -16.34 35.91
N ASP A 84 -25.43 -16.19 36.92
CA ASP A 84 -25.33 -17.02 38.16
C ASP A 84 -23.90 -17.10 38.74
N GLN A 85 -23.83 -16.60 39.97
CA GLN A 85 -22.80 -16.80 41.01
C GLN A 85 -21.61 -15.84 41.09
N GLN A 86 -21.84 -14.93 42.04
CA GLN A 86 -20.93 -14.35 43.04
C GLN A 86 -20.05 -13.18 42.65
N GLU A 87 -20.54 -12.03 43.12
CA GLU A 87 -19.87 -10.75 43.28
C GLU A 87 -18.43 -10.88 43.80
N SER A 88 -17.50 -10.29 43.05
CA SER A 88 -16.45 -9.51 43.67
C SER A 88 -16.33 -8.20 42.92
N ALA A 89 -16.40 -7.13 43.70
CA ALA A 89 -16.29 -5.75 43.29
C ALA A 89 -15.16 -5.51 42.27
N GLY A 90 -15.52 -4.90 41.15
CA GLY A 90 -14.62 -4.25 40.19
C GLY A 90 -15.32 -2.97 39.74
N SER A 91 -15.12 -1.92 40.52
CA SER A 91 -15.25 -0.50 40.19
C SER A 91 -16.39 -0.02 39.27
N LYS A 92 -17.23 0.85 39.84
CA LYS A 92 -17.66 2.06 39.13
C LYS A 92 -16.40 2.83 38.72
N GLU A 93 -15.86 2.53 37.56
CA GLU A 93 -14.79 3.32 36.94
C GLU A 93 -15.46 4.22 35.89
N GLU A 94 -15.54 5.49 36.29
CA GLU A 94 -15.49 6.71 35.48
C GLU A 94 -15.95 6.62 34.02
N GLU A 95 -16.88 7.50 33.63
CA GLU A 95 -16.97 8.03 32.26
C GLU A 95 -15.66 8.77 31.91
N GLY A 96 -14.53 8.07 31.89
CA GLY A 96 -13.36 8.47 31.14
C GLY A 96 -13.69 8.25 29.67
N GLU A 97 -13.41 9.24 28.84
CA GLU A 97 -13.50 9.12 27.38
C GLU A 97 -12.82 7.80 26.97
N ALA A 98 -13.60 6.79 26.58
CA ALA A 98 -13.05 5.56 26.07
C ALA A 98 -12.22 5.91 24.83
N GLU A 99 -10.89 5.75 24.93
CA GLU A 99 -9.99 6.08 23.83
C GLU A 99 -10.42 5.29 22.59
N GLU A 100 -10.82 6.01 21.54
CA GLU A 100 -11.33 5.41 20.32
C GLU A 100 -10.23 4.57 19.65
N ARG A 101 -10.29 3.24 19.78
CA ARG A 101 -9.33 2.35 19.11
C ARG A 101 -9.82 2.00 17.71
N TYR A 102 -8.92 2.00 16.75
CA TYR A 102 -9.16 1.61 15.36
C TYR A 102 -8.30 0.41 15.00
N LEU A 103 -8.93 -0.61 14.41
CA LEU A 103 -8.25 -1.71 13.75
C LEU A 103 -8.04 -1.32 12.29
N THR A 104 -6.79 -1.05 11.95
CA THR A 104 -6.36 -0.78 10.58
C THR A 104 -5.90 -2.08 9.91
N GLU A 105 -6.46 -2.37 8.73
CA GLU A 105 -6.00 -3.46 7.86
C GLU A 105 -5.59 -2.91 6.49
N VAL A 106 -4.36 -3.21 6.09
CA VAL A 106 -3.83 -2.87 4.75
C VAL A 106 -3.39 -4.15 4.06
N VAL A 107 -3.95 -4.43 2.88
CA VAL A 107 -3.58 -5.56 2.03
C VAL A 107 -2.82 -5.05 0.83
N VAL A 108 -1.55 -5.45 0.75
CA VAL A 108 -0.66 -5.17 -0.39
C VAL A 108 -0.61 -6.41 -1.26
N LYS A 109 -0.58 -6.21 -2.58
CA LYS A 109 -0.67 -7.29 -3.56
C LYS A 109 0.34 -7.11 -4.67
N ARG A 110 0.90 -8.23 -5.10
CA ARG A 110 1.70 -8.37 -6.31
C ARG A 110 0.80 -8.91 -7.42
N PHE A 111 0.34 -8.03 -8.29
CA PHE A 111 -0.60 -8.36 -9.35
C PHE A 111 0.04 -9.22 -10.43
N GLU A 112 1.32 -8.96 -10.74
CA GLU A 112 2.07 -9.66 -11.79
C GLU A 112 3.18 -10.58 -11.23
N GLY A 113 3.89 -11.32 -12.08
CA GLY A 113 4.76 -12.40 -11.60
C GLY A 113 6.08 -11.97 -10.98
N ALA A 114 6.58 -10.77 -11.29
CA ALA A 114 7.94 -10.38 -10.96
C ALA A 114 8.13 -10.02 -9.47
N ARG A 115 9.13 -10.65 -8.82
CA ARG A 115 9.30 -10.63 -7.36
C ARG A 115 10.37 -9.62 -6.94
N PHE A 116 9.96 -8.61 -6.18
CA PHE A 116 10.82 -7.52 -5.70
C PHE A 116 10.56 -7.26 -4.22
N PRO A 117 11.61 -7.01 -3.43
CA PRO A 117 11.42 -6.41 -2.12
C PRO A 117 10.91 -4.98 -2.27
N VAL A 118 9.84 -4.64 -1.56
CA VAL A 118 9.18 -3.32 -1.59
C VAL A 118 8.89 -2.82 -0.19
N GLU A 119 8.90 -1.49 -0.05
CA GLU A 119 8.47 -0.82 1.17
C GLU A 119 6.99 -0.47 1.09
N VAL A 120 6.29 -0.60 2.21
CA VAL A 120 4.89 -0.22 2.40
C VAL A 120 4.84 0.83 3.49
N LEU A 121 4.29 1.99 3.15
CA LEU A 121 4.08 3.12 4.04
C LEU A 121 2.60 3.24 4.39
N MET A 122 2.30 3.32 5.69
CA MET A 122 0.97 3.60 6.22
C MET A 122 1.02 4.94 6.95
N VAL A 123 0.20 5.89 6.53
CA VAL A 123 0.12 7.24 7.12
C VAL A 123 -1.20 7.40 7.83
N PHE A 124 -1.15 7.81 9.09
CA PHE A 124 -2.31 8.00 9.96
C PHE A 124 -2.76 9.48 9.98
N GLU A 125 -3.96 9.75 10.50
CA GLU A 125 -4.53 11.11 10.52
C GLU A 125 -3.75 12.09 11.42
N ASP A 126 -3.05 11.58 12.43
CA ASP A 126 -2.14 12.31 13.32
C ASP A 126 -0.80 12.68 12.65
N GLY A 127 -0.55 12.16 11.44
CA GLY A 127 0.70 12.32 10.71
C GLY A 127 1.76 11.27 11.06
N GLU A 128 1.45 10.29 11.92
CA GLU A 128 2.37 9.18 12.19
C GLU A 128 2.54 8.30 10.94
N GLU A 129 3.78 7.88 10.69
CA GLU A 129 4.15 7.02 9.57
C GLU A 129 4.65 5.67 10.08
N ILE A 130 4.04 4.59 9.57
CA ILE A 130 4.50 3.23 9.80
C ILE A 130 5.02 2.65 8.49
N ARG A 131 6.32 2.36 8.45
CA ARG A 131 6.98 1.68 7.33
C ARG A 131 7.14 0.20 7.61
N ARG A 132 6.90 -0.63 6.59
CA ARG A 132 7.05 -2.09 6.62
C ARG A 132 7.73 -2.56 5.34
N GLN A 133 8.67 -3.49 5.48
CA GLN A 133 9.33 -4.12 4.36
C GLN A 133 8.61 -5.42 3.99
N TRP A 134 8.39 -5.65 2.70
CA TRP A 134 7.85 -6.89 2.15
C TRP A 134 8.80 -7.44 1.11
N ASP A 135 9.12 -8.73 1.19
CA ASP A 135 9.99 -9.43 0.23
C ASP A 135 9.36 -9.68 -1.15
N GLY A 136 8.05 -9.44 -1.28
CA GLY A 136 7.29 -9.64 -2.51
C GLY A 136 7.23 -11.10 -2.97
N GLN A 137 7.52 -12.09 -2.11
CA GLN A 137 7.50 -13.52 -2.50
C GLN A 137 6.08 -14.07 -2.58
N ASP A 138 5.28 -13.82 -1.55
CA ASP A 138 3.85 -14.12 -1.55
C ASP A 138 3.10 -13.28 -2.58
N ARG A 139 1.90 -13.70 -2.96
CA ARG A 139 1.04 -12.91 -3.87
C ARG A 139 0.44 -11.68 -3.19
N TRP A 140 0.25 -11.74 -1.88
CA TRP A 140 -0.29 -10.63 -1.09
C TRP A 140 0.24 -10.71 0.33
N ARG A 141 0.22 -9.58 1.04
CA ARG A 141 0.52 -9.49 2.47
C ARG A 141 -0.42 -8.53 3.16
N ARG A 142 -0.93 -8.93 4.33
CA ARG A 142 -1.81 -8.11 5.16
C ARG A 142 -1.05 -7.58 6.37
N TYR A 143 -1.14 -6.28 6.58
CA TYR A 143 -0.69 -5.61 7.79
C TYR A 143 -1.89 -5.26 8.65
N ARG A 144 -1.77 -5.51 9.95
CA ARG A 144 -2.76 -5.16 10.96
C ARG A 144 -2.10 -4.26 11.99
N VAL A 145 -2.75 -3.14 12.29
CA VAL A 145 -2.27 -2.17 13.27
C VAL A 145 -3.47 -1.70 14.09
N GLU A 146 -3.34 -1.74 15.41
CA GLU A 146 -4.32 -1.17 16.33
C GLU A 146 -3.77 0.15 16.86
N LYS A 147 -4.49 1.25 16.62
CA LYS A 147 -4.12 2.60 17.08
C LYS A 147 -5.35 3.40 17.49
N PRO A 148 -5.20 4.42 18.35
CA PRO A 148 -6.28 5.36 18.65
C PRO A 148 -6.58 6.34 17.50
N VAL A 149 -5.91 6.17 16.35
CA VAL A 149 -5.98 7.08 15.21
C VAL A 149 -6.25 6.28 13.94
N ARG A 150 -7.08 6.85 13.07
CA ARG A 150 -7.46 6.24 11.79
C ARG A 150 -6.31 6.27 10.80
N LEU A 151 -6.28 5.26 9.93
CA LEU A 151 -5.44 5.30 8.73
C LEU A 151 -5.96 6.37 7.77
N LYS A 152 -5.06 7.24 7.28
CA LYS A 152 -5.37 8.22 6.23
C LYS A 152 -5.23 7.60 4.84
N TYR A 153 -4.05 7.04 4.56
CA TYR A 153 -3.77 6.33 3.31
C TYR A 153 -2.58 5.37 3.48
N ALA A 154 -2.45 4.43 2.56
CA ALA A 154 -1.29 3.57 2.43
C ALA A 154 -0.69 3.68 1.02
N VAL A 155 0.63 3.49 0.92
CA VAL A 155 1.40 3.53 -0.32
C VAL A 155 2.38 2.36 -0.36
N VAL A 156 2.48 1.66 -1.48
CA VAL A 156 3.58 0.73 -1.77
C VAL A 156 4.62 1.44 -2.65
N ASP A 157 5.89 1.19 -2.36
CA ASP A 157 7.04 1.86 -2.97
C ASP A 157 6.93 3.40 -2.93
N PRO A 158 6.90 4.02 -1.73
CA PRO A 158 6.71 5.47 -1.58
C PRO A 158 7.82 6.30 -2.24
N GLU A 159 9.04 5.77 -2.34
CA GLU A 159 10.19 6.41 -2.99
C GLU A 159 10.24 6.15 -4.50
N ARG A 160 9.30 5.35 -5.02
CA ARG A 160 9.19 4.97 -6.43
C ARG A 160 10.50 4.39 -6.97
N LYS A 161 11.08 3.42 -6.24
CA LYS A 161 12.27 2.67 -6.65
C LYS A 161 11.98 1.78 -7.85
N LEU A 162 10.80 1.16 -7.90
CA LEU A 162 10.36 0.28 -8.97
C LEU A 162 9.73 1.09 -10.11
N LEU A 163 10.57 1.67 -10.95
CA LEU A 163 10.11 2.37 -12.17
C LEU A 163 9.55 1.40 -13.23
N LEU A 164 9.82 0.11 -13.09
CA LEU A 164 9.27 -0.94 -13.95
C LEU A 164 7.80 -1.24 -13.70
N ASP A 165 7.23 -0.73 -12.61
CA ASP A 165 5.81 -0.90 -12.30
C ASP A 165 4.93 -0.36 -13.44
N ILE A 166 4.07 -1.20 -13.98
CA ILE A 166 3.22 -0.88 -15.13
C ILE A 166 1.99 -0.04 -14.76
N ASP A 167 1.53 -0.10 -13.51
CA ASP A 167 0.34 0.61 -13.03
C ASP A 167 0.61 1.37 -11.72
N PRO A 168 1.36 2.49 -11.79
CA PRO A 168 1.67 3.30 -10.61
C PRO A 168 0.42 3.93 -9.96
N THR A 169 -0.75 3.86 -10.61
CA THR A 169 -1.98 4.47 -10.09
C THR A 169 -2.62 3.66 -8.97
N ASN A 170 -2.27 2.37 -8.88
CA ASN A 170 -2.78 1.46 -7.86
C ASN A 170 -1.85 1.38 -6.61
N ASN A 171 -0.68 2.03 -6.67
CA ASN A 171 0.34 2.00 -5.60
C ASN A 171 -0.10 2.72 -4.33
N SER A 172 -1.15 3.54 -4.39
CA SER A 172 -1.67 4.25 -3.22
C SER A 172 -3.18 4.10 -3.08
N ARG A 173 -3.65 4.05 -1.84
CA ARG A 173 -5.08 3.99 -1.54
C ARG A 173 -5.40 4.70 -0.23
N TYR A 174 -6.41 5.55 -0.26
CA TYR A 174 -7.02 6.14 0.93
C TYR A 174 -7.84 5.09 1.69
N ALA A 175 -7.85 5.19 3.02
CA ALA A 175 -8.68 4.32 3.83
C ALA A 175 -10.16 4.54 3.47
N LYS A 176 -10.89 3.46 3.17
CA LYS A 176 -12.34 3.55 3.00
C LYS A 176 -13.02 3.63 4.36
N GLU A 177 -13.92 4.60 4.50
CA GLU A 177 -14.88 4.66 5.60
C GLU A 177 -16.00 3.64 5.32
N GLU A 178 -16.21 2.68 6.23
CA GLU A 178 -17.31 1.71 6.08
C GLU A 178 -18.67 2.25 6.57
N GLU A 179 -18.75 3.50 7.04
CA GLU A 179 -20.01 4.06 7.54
C GLU A 179 -20.79 4.83 6.45
N GLY A 180 -21.54 4.06 5.66
CA GLY A 180 -22.70 4.55 4.90
C GLY A 180 -22.48 4.89 3.42
N PHE A 181 -23.58 5.19 2.73
CA PHE A 181 -23.57 5.60 1.33
C PHE A 181 -22.57 6.74 1.13
N SER A 182 -21.61 6.54 0.21
CA SER A 182 -20.56 7.53 -0.06
C SER A 182 -21.13 8.95 -0.24
N LEU A 183 -20.36 10.00 0.07
CA LEU A 183 -20.77 11.39 -0.17
C LEU A 183 -21.29 11.60 -1.61
N ALA A 184 -20.68 10.91 -2.58
CA ALA A 184 -21.14 10.91 -3.96
C ALA A 184 -22.52 10.25 -4.11
N THR A 185 -22.74 9.10 -3.49
CA THR A 185 -24.03 8.39 -3.47
C THR A 185 -25.12 9.24 -2.82
N ARG A 186 -24.85 9.91 -1.69
CA ARG A 186 -25.80 10.83 -1.04
C ARG A 186 -26.16 12.02 -1.94
N LYS A 187 -25.19 12.58 -2.65
CA LYS A 187 -25.41 13.68 -3.61
C LYS A 187 -26.26 13.27 -4.81
N TRP A 188 -26.07 12.06 -5.33
CA TRP A 188 -26.88 11.56 -6.44
C TRP A 188 -28.27 11.15 -5.98
N ALA A 189 -28.38 10.52 -4.80
CA ALA A 189 -29.66 10.20 -4.18
C ALA A 189 -30.50 11.46 -3.94
N SER A 190 -29.91 12.54 -3.42
CA SER A 190 -30.64 13.80 -3.20
C SER A 190 -31.12 14.45 -4.50
N LYS A 191 -30.32 14.43 -5.57
CA LYS A 191 -30.76 14.89 -6.89
C LYS A 191 -31.93 14.07 -7.43
N TRP A 192 -31.87 12.75 -7.28
CA TRP A 192 -32.93 11.85 -7.74
C TRP A 192 -34.22 12.05 -6.94
N LEU A 193 -34.10 12.19 -5.62
CA LEU A 193 -35.22 12.48 -4.72
C LEU A 193 -35.89 13.81 -5.06
N PHE A 194 -35.10 14.84 -5.37
CA PHE A 194 -35.61 16.15 -5.80
C PHE A 194 -36.43 16.06 -7.09
N TRP A 195 -35.97 15.29 -8.08
CA TRP A 195 -36.72 15.06 -9.32
C TRP A 195 -37.99 14.24 -9.08
N LEU A 196 -37.92 13.21 -8.23
CA LEU A 196 -39.08 12.40 -7.86
C LEU A 196 -40.13 13.25 -7.13
N GLN A 197 -39.71 14.10 -6.20
CA GLN A 197 -40.59 15.03 -5.48
C GLN A 197 -41.30 15.98 -6.45
N ASN A 198 -40.57 16.63 -7.37
CA ASN A 198 -41.17 17.52 -8.37
C ASN A 198 -42.17 16.79 -9.27
N LEU A 199 -41.86 15.55 -9.66
CA LEU A 199 -42.76 14.72 -10.46
C LEU A 199 -44.05 14.40 -9.70
N LEU A 200 -43.96 14.03 -8.42
CA LEU A 200 -45.13 13.77 -7.58
C LEU A 200 -45.98 15.04 -7.35
N GLU A 201 -45.34 16.19 -7.13
CA GLU A 201 -46.03 17.48 -7.01
C GLU A 201 -46.77 17.86 -8.30
N MET A 202 -46.17 17.63 -9.46
CA MET A 202 -46.84 17.83 -10.76
C MET A 202 -48.10 16.97 -10.91
N PHE A 203 -48.06 15.70 -10.49
CA PHE A 203 -49.25 14.83 -10.53
C PHE A 203 -50.30 15.25 -9.50
N ALA A 204 -49.90 15.73 -8.32
CA ALA A 204 -50.81 16.25 -7.31
C ALA A 204 -51.53 17.54 -7.72
N PHE A 205 -50.95 18.33 -8.65
CA PHE A 205 -51.59 19.53 -9.21
C PHE A 205 -52.57 19.25 -10.36
N ILE A 206 -52.53 18.07 -10.97
CA ILE A 206 -53.34 17.70 -12.15
C ILE A 206 -54.56 16.83 -11.76
N ALA A 207 -54.56 16.25 -10.54
CA ALA A 207 -55.68 15.50 -9.96
C ALA A 207 -56.60 16.41 -9.13
#